data_AF-A0A7C4PYU6-F1
#
_entry.id   AF-A0A7C4PYU6-F1
#
_cell.length_a   1.000
_cell.length_b   1.000
_cell.length_c   1.000
_cell.angle_alpha   90.00
_cell.angle_beta   90.00
_cell.angle_gamma   90.00
#
_symmetry.space_group_name_H-M   'P 1'
#
loop_
_entity.id
_entity.type
_entity.pdbx_description
1 polymer ?
#
loop_
_entity_poly.entity_id
_entity_poly.type
_entity_poly.pdbx_seq_one_letter_code
_entity_poly.pdbx_strand_id
1 'polypeptide(L)' 'MTKKLEIYKCNICGNIVIVMHPGMGTLVCCGKPMVLLEEKTKDIGMEKHVPVVEKTDKGIIVKVGSIPH' A
#
# COMPACT_ATOMS: atom_id res chain seq x y z
N MET A 1 -17.36 -1.89 -0.21
CA MET A 1 -16.88 -3.28 -0.03
C MET A 1 -15.37 -3.27 -0.15
N THR A 2 -14.68 -3.85 0.82
CA THR A 2 -13.22 -4.01 0.78
C THR A 2 -12.82 -5.14 -0.16
N LYS A 3 -11.61 -5.07 -0.72
CA LYS A 3 -10.98 -6.14 -1.50
C LYS A 3 -9.76 -6.67 -0.76
N LYS A 4 -9.46 -7.95 -1.01
CA LYS A 4 -8.27 -8.60 -0.42
C LYS A 4 -7.00 -7.86 -0.87
N LEU A 5 -6.05 -7.73 0.05
CA LEU A 5 -4.76 -7.02 -0.10
C LEU A 5 -4.84 -5.48 -0.16
N GLU A 6 -6.02 -4.87 -0.11
CA GLU A 6 -6.11 -3.41 0.05
C GLU A 6 -5.49 -2.97 1.38
N ILE A 7 -4.80 -1.83 1.36
CA ILE A 7 -4.18 -1.22 2.54
C ILE A 7 -4.98 0.03 2.93
N TYR A 8 -5.36 0.11 4.20
CA TYR A 8 -6.11 1.24 4.74
C TYR A 8 -5.34 1.93 5.87
N LYS A 9 -5.42 3.26 5.94
CA LYS A 9 -4.81 4.08 7.00
C LYS A 9 -5.84 4.91 7.76
N CYS A 10 -5.69 4.97 9.08
CA CYS A 10 -6.36 5.95 9.92
C CYS A 10 -5.54 7.25 9.93
N ASN A 11 -6.11 8.35 9.44
CA ASN A 11 -5.43 9.66 9.44
C ASN A 11 -5.44 10.38 10.80
N ILE A 12 -6.04 9.77 11.84
CA ILE A 12 -6.04 10.33 13.21
C ILE A 12 -4.93 9.69 14.04
N CYS A 13 -4.97 8.37 14.24
CA CYS A 13 -4.01 7.66 15.10
C CYS A 13 -2.83 7.02 14.33
N GLY A 14 -2.89 6.97 13.00
CA GLY A 14 -1.84 6.40 12.17
C GLY A 14 -1.91 4.88 11.93
N ASN A 15 -2.89 4.16 12.49
CA ASN A 15 -3.05 2.71 12.25
C ASN A 15 -3.13 2.38 10.75
N ILE A 16 -2.38 1.36 10.33
CA ILE A 16 -2.39 0.81 8.97
C ILE A 16 -2.76 -0.67 9.04
N VAL A 17 -3.70 -1.10 8.21
CA VAL A 17 -4.19 -2.49 8.15
C VAL A 17 -4.24 -2.99 6.71
N ILE A 18 -4.06 -4.30 6.53
CA ILE A 18 -4.24 -4.99 5.25
C ILE A 18 -5.47 -5.90 5.32
N VAL A 19 -6.28 -5.89 4.26
CA VAL A 19 -7.49 -6.72 4.18
C VAL A 19 -7.13 -8.16 3.83
N MET A 20 -7.30 -9.09 4.77
CA MET A 20 -7.09 -10.52 4.55
C MET A 20 -8.35 -11.24 4.03
N HIS A 21 -9.54 -10.79 4.45
CA HIS A 21 -10.83 -11.29 4.03
C HIS A 21 -11.76 -10.11 3.66
N PRO A 22 -12.35 -10.09 2.45
CA PRO A 22 -13.19 -8.98 2.00
C PRO A 22 -14.54 -8.96 2.72
N GLY A 23 -15.14 -7.77 2.82
CA GLY A 23 -16.43 -7.58 3.46
C GLY A 23 -17.15 -6.33 2.94
N MET A 24 -18.47 -6.29 3.11
CA MET A 24 -19.27 -5.16 2.62
C MET A 24 -19.14 -3.89 3.47
N GLY A 25 -18.81 -4.05 4.75
CA GLY A 25 -18.73 -2.94 5.71
C GLY A 25 -17.59 -1.95 5.43
N THR A 26 -17.73 -0.74 5.98
CA THR A 26 -16.70 0.31 5.93
C THR A 26 -15.76 0.17 7.13
N LEU A 27 -14.45 0.18 6.89
CA LEU A 27 -13.46 0.18 7.96
C LEU A 27 -13.48 1.53 8.68
N VAL A 28 -13.67 1.51 10.01
CA VAL A 28 -13.74 2.70 10.85
C VAL A 28 -12.68 2.60 11.96
N CYS A 29 -11.93 3.68 12.16
CA CYS A 29 -10.98 3.83 13.25
C CYS A 29 -11.08 5.26 13.80
N CYS A 30 -11.02 5.42 15.13
CA CYS A 30 -11.18 6.72 15.79
C CYS A 30 -12.48 7.45 15.40
N GLY A 31 -13.57 6.69 15.21
CA GLY A 31 -14.89 7.23 14.84
C GLY A 31 -14.99 7.77 13.41
N LYS A 32 -13.99 7.59 12.55
CA LYS A 32 -14.03 8.01 11.14
C LYS A 32 -13.72 6.85 10.18
N PRO A 33 -14.25 6.87 8.95
CA PRO A 33 -13.81 5.95 7.90
C PRO A 33 -12.29 6.01 7.69
N MET A 34 -11.66 4.85 7.58
CA MET A 34 -10.26 4.75 7.18
C MET A 34 -10.10 5.08 5.69
N VAL A 35 -8.94 5.59 5.31
CA VAL A 35 -8.62 5.96 3.92
C VAL A 35 -7.94 4.80 3.22
N LEU A 36 -8.43 4.42 2.04
CA LEU A 36 -7.75 3.48 1.14
C LEU A 36 -6.46 4.13 0.63
N LEU A 37 -5.33 3.46 0.79
CA LEU A 37 -4.06 3.87 0.21
C LEU A 37 -3.94 3.27 -1.19
N GLU A 38 -4.48 3.97 -2.19
CA GLU A 38 -4.36 3.56 -3.59
C GLU A 38 -2.90 3.62 -4.05
N GLU A 39 -2.42 2.55 -4.67
CA GLU A 39 -1.09 2.49 -5.24
C GLU A 39 -0.97 3.49 -6.40
N LYS A 40 0.13 4.24 -6.42
CA LYS A 40 0.44 5.18 -7.49
C LYS A 40 1.51 4.61 -8.40
N THR A 41 1.23 4.62 -9.70
CA THR A 41 2.18 4.22 -10.74
C THR A 41 2.68 5.38 -11.60
N LYS A 42 2.12 6.58 -11.43
CA LYS A 42 2.47 7.81 -12.16
C LYS A 42 2.25 9.01 -11.25
N ASP A 43 3.32 9.71 -10.89
CA ASP A 43 3.33 10.97 -10.14
C ASP A 43 4.77 11.54 -10.15
N ILE A 44 4.98 12.70 -9.54
CA ILE A 44 6.32 13.26 -9.33
C ILE A 44 7.10 12.40 -8.31
N GLY A 45 8.37 12.08 -8.59
CA GLY A 45 9.23 11.33 -7.69
C GLY A 45 9.14 9.80 -7.83
N MET A 46 8.48 9.28 -8.87
CA MET A 46 8.30 7.84 -9.09
C MET A 46 9.64 7.09 -9.18
N GLU A 47 10.71 7.73 -9.63
CA GLU A 47 12.06 7.17 -9.64
C GLU A 47 12.55 6.76 -8.24
N LYS A 48 12.02 7.37 -7.18
CA LYS A 48 12.32 7.01 -5.80
C LYS A 48 11.27 6.12 -5.14
N HIS A 49 10.01 6.17 -5.55
CA HIS A 49 8.92 5.50 -4.81
C HIS A 49 8.40 4.22 -5.47
N VAL A 50 8.56 4.04 -6.78
CA VAL A 50 8.07 2.84 -7.47
C VAL A 50 9.04 1.68 -7.26
N PRO A 51 8.57 0.52 -6.77
CA PRO A 51 9.44 -0.64 -6.62
C PRO A 51 10.03 -1.13 -7.95
N VAL A 52 11.33 -1.39 -7.98
CA VAL A 52 12.05 -2.04 -9.08
C VAL A 52 12.30 -3.49 -8.72
N VAL A 53 11.80 -4.41 -9.56
CA VAL A 53 11.84 -5.86 -9.33
C VAL A 53 12.91 -6.50 -10.20
N GLU A 54 13.84 -7.23 -9.59
CA GLU A 54 14.93 -7.94 -10.24
C GLU A 54 14.85 -9.44 -9.91
N LYS A 55 14.77 -10.29 -10.94
CA LYS A 55 14.80 -11.74 -10.78
C LYS A 55 16.24 -12.25 -10.74
N THR A 56 16.52 -13.18 -9.84
CA THR A 56 17.82 -13.82 -9.65
C THR A 56 17.64 -15.33 -9.59
N ASP A 57 18.73 -16.09 -9.72
CA ASP A 57 18.72 -17.55 -9.59
C ASP A 57 18.23 -18.03 -8.21
N LYS A 58 18.29 -17.17 -7.18
CA LYS A 58 17.90 -17.47 -5.80
C LYS A 58 16.54 -16.90 -5.39
N GLY A 59 15.87 -16.13 -6.25
CA GLY A 59 14.60 -15.48 -5.93
C GLY A 59 14.46 -14.08 -6.51
N ILE A 60 13.69 -13.22 -5.83
CA ILE A 60 13.34 -11.88 -6.29
C ILE A 60 13.95 -10.84 -5.34
N ILE A 61 14.63 -9.85 -5.90
CA ILE A 61 15.06 -8.63 -5.20
C ILE A 61 14.09 -7.51 -5.57
N VAL A 62 13.58 -6.80 -4.58
CA VAL A 62 12.73 -5.61 -4.77
C VAL A 62 13.45 -4.41 -4.15
N LYS A 63 13.73 -3.39 -4.96
CA LYS A 63 14.35 -2.12 -4.56
C LYS A 63 13.31 -1.01 -4.61
N VAL A 64 13.42 0.01 -3.77
CA VAL A 64 12.55 1.20 -3.82
C VAL A 64 13.45 2.43 -3.94
N GLY A 65 13.53 3.14 -5.07
CA GLY A 65 12.99 2.89 -6.41
C GLY A 65 14.10 2.57 -7.42
N SER A 66 14.06 3.17 -8.61
CA SER A 66 15.17 3.11 -9.58
C SER A 66 16.35 3.99 -9.16
N ILE A 67 16.07 5.06 -8.42
CA ILE A 67 17.00 5.78 -7.57
C ILE A 67 16.65 5.39 -6.12
N PRO A 68 17.63 5.09 -5.26
CA PRO A 68 17.35 4.80 -3.85
C PRO A 68 16.49 5.89 -3.24
N HIS A 69 15.37 5.47 -2.65
CA HIS A 69 14.47 6.35 -1.90
C HIS A 69 15.21 7.02 -0.74
#